data_AF-A0A9D6AUS5-F1
#
_entry.id   AF-A0A9D6AUS5-F1
#
_cell.length_a   1.000
_cell.length_b   1.000
_cell.length_c   1.000
_cell.angle_alpha   90.00
_cell.angle_beta   90.00
_cell.angle_gamma   90.00
#
_symmetry.space_group_name_H-M   'P 1'
#
loop_
_entity.id
_entity.type
_entity.pdbx_description
1 polymer ?
#
loop_
_entity_poly.entity_id
_entity_poly.type
_entity_poly.pdbx_seq_one_letter_code
_entity_poly.pdbx_strand_id
1 'polypeptide(L)' 'MNLLFIADPLESFKIYKDTTFAMMREAQRRGHR' A
#
# COMPACT_ATOMS: atom_id res chain seq x y z
N MET A 1 -7.63 -9.32 -9.88
CA MET A 1 -8.42 -8.32 -9.13
C MET A 1 -7.65 -7.03 -9.21
N ASN A 2 -8.33 -5.92 -9.51
CA ASN A 2 -7.69 -4.63 -9.69
C ASN A 2 -7.94 -3.82 -8.40
N LEU A 3 -6.86 -3.44 -7.71
CA LEU A 3 -6.93 -2.69 -6.46
C LEU A 3 -6.45 -1.26 -6.71
N LEU A 4 -7.29 -0.28 -6.41
CA LEU A 4 -6.94 1.13 -6.46
C LEU A 4 -6.66 1.62 -5.04
N PHE A 5 -5.47 2.18 -4.84
CA PHE A 5 -5.11 2.87 -3.59
C PHE A 5 -5.13 4.37 -3.82
N ILE A 6 -5.86 5.10 -2.98
CA ILE A 6 -5.82 6.56 -2.90
C ILE A 6 -5.23 6.89 -1.53
N ALA A 7 -4.09 7.54 -1.52
CA ALA A 7 -3.36 7.86 -0.30
C ALA A 7 -2.60 9.18 -0.44
N ASP A 8 -2.06 9.65 0.68
CA ASP A 8 -1.20 10.82 0.74
C ASP A 8 0.09 10.64 -0.10
N PRO A 9 0.89 11.70 -0.33
CA PRO A 9 2.15 11.57 -1.06
C PRO A 9 3.12 10.56 -0.42
N LEU A 10 3.89 9.84 -1.23
CA LEU A 10 4.80 8.78 -0.76
C LEU A 10 5.85 9.30 0.24
N GLU A 11 6.24 10.58 0.17
CA GLU A 11 7.19 11.18 1.12
C GLU A 11 6.61 11.31 2.54
N SER A 12 5.28 11.30 2.66
CA SER A 12 4.58 11.39 3.95
C SER A 12 4.42 10.03 4.64
N PHE A 13 4.68 8.94 3.92
CA PHE A 13 4.49 7.58 4.44
C PHE A 13 5.53 7.23 5.50
N LYS A 14 5.03 6.80 6.66
CA LYS A 14 5.85 6.20 7.72
C LYS A 14 5.74 4.68 7.64
N ILE A 15 6.67 4.05 6.92
CA ILE A 15 6.68 2.60 6.64
C ILE A 15 6.40 1.73 7.88
N TYR A 16 6.88 2.12 9.06
CA TYR A 16 6.72 1.35 10.31
C TYR A 16 5.33 1.47 10.97
N LYS A 17 4.51 2.46 10.60
CA LYS A 17 3.23 2.74 11.24
C LYS A 17 2.06 2.80 10.25
N ASP A 18 2.36 2.87 8.97
CA ASP A 18 1.37 3.07 7.94
C ASP A 18 0.73 1.74 7.53
N THR A 19 -0.56 1.60 7.85
CA THR A 19 -1.35 0.42 7.51
C THR A 19 -1.68 0.36 6.01
N THR A 20 -1.75 1.50 5.32
CA THR A 20 -1.93 1.59 3.87
C THR A 20 -0.73 0.96 3.15
N PHE A 21 0.49 1.26 3.60
CA PHE A 21 1.70 0.61 3.07
C PHE A 21 1.69 -0.90 3.30
N ALA A 22 1.29 -1.36 4.49
CA ALA A 22 1.17 -2.80 4.78
C ALA A 22 0.16 -3.50 3.85
N MET A 23 -0.98 -2.87 3.57
CA MET A 23 -1.99 -3.40 2.64
C MET A 23 -1.48 -3.45 1.19
N MET A 24 -0.76 -2.42 0.73
CA MET A 24 -0.13 -2.41 -0.60
C MET A 24 0.88 -3.54 -0.75
N ARG A 25 1.74 -3.74 0.27
CA ARG A 25 2.74 -4.82 0.28
C ARG A 25 2.08 -6.20 0.22
N GLU A 26 1.01 -6.39 0.96
CA GLU A 26 0.28 -7.66 0.98
C GLU A 26 -0.47 -7.91 -0.34
N ALA A 27 -1.08 -6.87 -0.92
CA ALA A 27 -1.69 -6.95 -2.24
C ALA A 27 -0.67 -7.38 -3.31
N GLN A 28 0.50 -6.75 -3.32
CA GLN A 28 1.60 -7.13 -4.21
C GLN A 28 2.07 -8.57 -3.97
N ARG A 29 2.21 -8.99 -2.70
CA ARG A 29 2.63 -10.36 -2.34
C ARG A 29 1.65 -11.42 -2.85
N ARG A 30 0.35 -11.11 -2.86
CA ARG A 30 -0.72 -11.97 -3.39
C ARG A 30 -0.83 -11.95 -4.91
N GLY A 31 0.04 -11.22 -5.60
CA GLY A 31 0.03 -11.13 -7.06
C GLY A 31 -1.09 -10.23 -7.59
N HIS A 32 -1.66 -9.36 -6.75
CA HIS A 32 -2.54 -8.30 -7.23
C HIS A 32 -1.67 -7.19 -7.84
N ARG A 33 -2.03 -6.79 -9.06
CA ARG A 33 -1.37 -5.75 -9.84
C ARG A 33 -2.30 -4.56 -10.00
#